data_AF-A0AB37KYT2-F1
#
_entry.id   AF-A0AB37KYT2-F1
#
_cell.length_a   1.000
_cell.length_b   1.000
_cell.length_c   1.000
_cell.angle_alpha   90.00
_cell.angle_beta   90.00
_cell.angle_gamma   90.00
#
_symmetry.space_group_name_H-M   'P 1'
#
loop_
_entity.id
_entity.type
_entity.pdbx_description
1 polymer ?
#
loop_
_entity_poly.entity_id
_entity_poly.type
_entity_poly.pdbx_seq_one_letter_code
_entity_poly.pdbx_strand_id
1 'polypeptide(L)'
;MEIERKYLIKEIPFSLEAYPYKELEQGYISTSPVIRIRKADEQYILTVKSSGLLERQEFELPMNETDYKRLLGKVDGNLVTKRRYIIPLTDTEGTTGDKEKDAGLKIELDVFEGLYQGLIYAEVEFETKEDADNFAAPAWFTRDVSMDGAYHNSALSSMNEEQRLVFMARVFGH
;
A
#
# COMPACT_ATOMS: atom_id res chain seq x y z
N MET A 1 11.95 9.94 -7.59
CA MET A 1 11.73 9.78 -6.14
C MET A 1 10.25 10.01 -5.96
N GLU A 2 9.51 8.99 -5.54
CA GLU A 2 8.08 9.14 -5.23
C GLU A 2 7.95 9.90 -3.91
N ILE A 3 6.97 10.81 -3.84
CA ILE A 3 6.70 11.65 -2.67
C ILE A 3 5.29 11.29 -2.23
N GLU A 4 5.17 10.58 -1.11
CA GLU A 4 3.89 10.10 -0.60
C GLU A 4 3.69 10.47 0.86
N ARG A 5 2.42 10.59 1.27
CA ARG A 5 2.03 10.62 2.68
C ARG A 5 1.07 9.49 2.99
N LYS A 6 1.28 8.83 4.13
CA LYS A 6 0.55 7.63 4.56
C LYS A 6 -0.04 7.82 5.93
N TYR A 7 -1.31 7.46 6.08
CA TYR A 7 -2.06 7.68 7.32
C TYR A 7 -2.85 6.45 7.73
N LEU A 8 -2.89 6.16 9.02
CA LEU A 8 -3.80 5.15 9.56
C LEU A 8 -5.23 5.64 9.57
N ILE A 9 -6.14 4.71 9.30
CA ILE A 9 -7.58 4.95 9.30
C ILE A 9 -8.22 4.07 10.37
N LYS A 10 -9.00 4.69 11.26
CA LYS A 10 -9.73 3.97 12.30
C LYS A 10 -11.15 3.64 11.87
N GLU A 11 -11.80 4.59 11.22
CA GLU A 11 -13.17 4.48 10.75
C GLU A 11 -13.32 5.27 9.44
N ILE A 12 -14.04 4.69 8.48
CA ILE A 12 -14.30 5.31 7.18
C ILE A 12 -15.66 5.99 7.28
N PRO A 13 -15.75 7.32 7.11
CA PRO A 13 -16.98 8.07 7.38
C PRO A 13 -18.02 8.01 6.26
N PHE A 14 -17.80 7.20 5.22
CA PHE A 14 -18.65 7.10 4.03
C PHE A 14 -18.72 5.67 3.51
N SER A 15 -19.67 5.41 2.60
CA SER A 15 -19.76 4.11 1.92
C SER A 15 -18.69 3.99 0.84
N LEU A 16 -17.99 2.86 0.83
CA LEU A 16 -17.00 2.53 -0.19
C LEU A 16 -17.60 2.03 -1.50
N GLU A 17 -18.90 1.74 -1.53
CA GLU A 17 -19.58 1.17 -2.71
C GLU A 17 -19.52 2.07 -3.95
N ALA A 18 -19.37 3.39 -3.74
CA ALA A 18 -19.27 4.37 -4.81
C ALA A 18 -17.88 4.40 -5.48
N TYR A 19 -16.87 3.77 -4.87
CA TYR A 19 -15.49 3.87 -5.31
C TYR A 19 -15.00 2.58 -5.95
N PRO A 20 -14.31 2.66 -7.11
CA PRO A 20 -13.68 1.49 -7.69
C PRO A 20 -12.56 1.01 -6.78
N TYR A 21 -12.39 -0.31 -6.72
CA TYR A 21 -11.29 -0.93 -6.02
C TYR A 21 -10.63 -2.01 -6.87
N LYS A 22 -9.42 -2.38 -6.46
CA LYS A 22 -8.71 -3.56 -6.96
C LYS A 22 -8.42 -4.52 -5.83
N GLU A 23 -8.57 -5.81 -6.09
CA GLU A 23 -8.10 -6.85 -5.19
C GLU A 23 -6.62 -7.10 -5.44
N LEU A 24 -5.80 -6.83 -4.44
CA LEU A 24 -4.36 -6.94 -4.51
C LEU A 24 -3.90 -8.06 -3.59
N GLU A 25 -3.08 -8.94 -4.14
CA GLU A 25 -2.38 -9.97 -3.38
C GLU A 25 -0.91 -9.95 -3.78
N GLN A 26 -0.01 -9.97 -2.81
CA GLN A 26 1.42 -9.94 -3.11
C GLN A 26 2.25 -10.70 -2.09
N GLY A 27 3.29 -11.36 -2.59
CA GLY A 27 4.25 -12.13 -1.80
C GLY A 27 5.66 -11.90 -2.30
N TYR A 28 6.63 -11.94 -1.40
CA TYR A 28 8.04 -11.84 -1.73
C TYR A 28 8.66 -13.22 -1.71
N ILE A 29 9.29 -13.62 -2.80
CA ILE A 29 10.15 -14.80 -2.86
C ILE A 29 11.56 -14.44 -2.36
N SER A 30 11.96 -13.18 -2.52
CA SER A 30 13.17 -12.62 -1.93
C SER A 30 13.03 -11.12 -1.76
N THR A 31 13.66 -10.57 -0.71
CA THR A 31 13.73 -9.12 -0.45
C THR A 31 15.08 -8.51 -0.82
N SER A 32 16.10 -9.32 -1.12
CA SER A 32 17.41 -8.84 -1.59
C SER A 32 18.16 -9.94 -2.36
N PRO A 33 18.18 -9.92 -3.70
CA PRO A 33 17.46 -8.99 -4.59
C PRO A 33 15.94 -9.14 -4.47
N VAL A 34 15.16 -8.11 -4.83
CA VAL A 34 13.70 -8.18 -4.68
C VAL A 34 13.13 -9.06 -5.78
N ILE A 35 12.46 -10.13 -5.41
CA ILE A 35 11.62 -10.94 -6.29
C ILE A 35 10.24 -11.00 -5.66
N ARG A 36 9.26 -10.34 -6.28
CA ARG A 36 7.89 -10.22 -5.78
C ARG A 36 6.91 -10.72 -6.81
N ILE A 37 5.99 -11.56 -6.40
CA ILE A 37 4.80 -11.90 -7.18
C ILE A 37 3.64 -11.02 -6.71
N ARG A 38 2.89 -10.46 -7.65
CA ARG A 38 1.71 -9.63 -7.38
C ARG A 38 0.57 -10.08 -8.27
N LYS A 39 -0.60 -10.27 -7.69
CA LYS A 39 -1.89 -10.33 -8.36
C LYS A 39 -2.62 -9.00 -8.16
N ALA A 40 -3.17 -8.46 -9.23
CA ALA A 40 -4.07 -7.31 -9.21
C ALA A 40 -5.30 -7.68 -10.04
N ASP A 41 -6.41 -7.97 -9.38
CA ASP A 41 -7.60 -8.58 -9.98
C ASP A 41 -7.22 -9.86 -10.75
N GLU A 42 -7.43 -9.90 -12.08
CA GLU A 42 -7.08 -11.04 -12.93
C GLU A 42 -5.68 -10.96 -13.55
N GLN A 43 -4.90 -9.93 -13.22
CA GLN A 43 -3.56 -9.71 -13.74
C GLN A 43 -2.49 -10.22 -12.77
N TYR A 44 -1.49 -10.91 -13.28
CA TYR A 44 -0.38 -11.45 -12.49
C TYR A 44 0.94 -10.91 -13.00
N ILE A 45 1.80 -10.44 -12.09
CA ILE A 45 3.05 -9.76 -12.39
C ILE A 45 4.15 -10.34 -11.51
N LEU A 46 5.30 -10.61 -12.13
CA LEU A 46 6.55 -10.88 -11.44
C LEU A 46 7.42 -9.61 -11.50
N THR A 47 7.74 -9.05 -10.34
CA THR A 47 8.67 -7.92 -10.22
C THR A 47 10.04 -8.44 -9.79
N VAL A 48 11.08 -8.10 -10.54
CA VAL A 48 12.48 -8.36 -10.17
C VAL A 48 13.22 -7.03 -10.06
N LYS A 49 13.80 -6.73 -8.89
CA LYS A 49 14.66 -5.56 -8.69
C LYS A 49 16.08 -5.98 -8.33
N SER A 50 17.07 -5.53 -9.11
CA SER A 50 18.48 -5.84 -8.85
C SER A 50 19.00 -5.11 -7.60
N SER A 51 19.97 -5.73 -6.91
CA SER A 51 20.71 -5.12 -5.81
C SER A 51 21.92 -4.34 -6.34
N GLY A 52 22.04 -3.05 -6.01
CA GLY A 52 23.19 -2.21 -6.42
C GLY A 52 23.01 -0.73 -6.07
N LEU A 53 24.12 0.04 -6.07
CA LEU A 53 24.19 1.45 -5.66
C LEU A 53 23.97 2.47 -6.79
N LEU A 54 24.17 2.10 -8.06
CA LEU A 54 24.26 3.05 -9.18
C LEU A 54 23.04 3.04 -10.12
N GLU A 55 22.49 1.88 -10.45
CA GLU A 55 21.23 1.75 -11.20
C GLU A 55 20.51 0.48 -10.73
N ARG A 56 19.40 0.64 -10.00
CA ARG A 56 18.49 -0.48 -9.72
C ARG A 56 17.67 -0.72 -10.97
N GLN A 57 17.88 -1.87 -11.60
CA GLN A 57 17.02 -2.30 -12.70
C GLN A 57 15.78 -2.94 -12.09
N GLU A 58 14.61 -2.45 -12.49
CA GLU A 58 13.32 -3.01 -12.14
C GLU A 58 12.66 -3.55 -13.41
N PHE A 59 12.31 -4.83 -13.37
CA PHE A 59 11.56 -5.49 -14.44
C PHE A 59 10.21 -5.93 -13.89
N GLU A 60 9.14 -5.48 -14.52
CA GLU A 60 7.80 -6.04 -14.32
C GLU A 60 7.47 -6.94 -15.52
N LEU A 61 7.32 -8.23 -15.25
CA LEU A 61 7.04 -9.25 -16.26
C LEU A 61 5.62 -9.78 -16.07
N PRO A 62 4.76 -9.76 -17.11
CA PRO A 62 3.46 -10.39 -17.02
C PRO A 62 3.63 -11.90 -16.82
N MET A 63 2.73 -12.47 -16.03
CA MET A 63 2.72 -13.88 -15.66
C MET A 63 1.30 -14.43 -15.83
N ASN A 64 1.17 -15.74 -16.03
CA ASN A 64 -0.14 -16.39 -16.02
C ASN A 64 -0.52 -16.87 -14.61
N GLU A 65 -1.80 -17.11 -14.37
CA GLU A 65 -2.32 -17.57 -13.08
C GLU A 65 -1.67 -18.89 -12.60
N THR A 66 -1.36 -19.81 -13.53
CA THR A 66 -0.80 -21.12 -13.19
C THR A 66 0.59 -20.98 -12.57
N ASP A 67 1.44 -20.15 -13.17
CA ASP A 67 2.79 -19.89 -12.67
C ASP A 67 2.75 -19.08 -11.36
N TYR A 68 1.83 -18.12 -11.24
CA TYR A 68 1.59 -17.42 -9.98
C TYR A 68 1.27 -18.39 -8.84
N LYS A 69 0.29 -19.29 -9.04
CA LYS A 69 -0.12 -20.29 -8.04
C LYS A 69 1.01 -21.24 -7.65
N ARG A 70 1.89 -21.61 -8.60
CA ARG A 70 3.08 -22.43 -8.31
C ARG A 70 4.08 -21.69 -7.44
N LEU A 71 4.27 -20.38 -7.70
CA LEU A 71 5.20 -19.53 -6.96
C LEU A 71 4.69 -19.12 -5.58
N LEU A 72 3.38 -19.19 -5.30
CA LEU A 72 2.84 -18.96 -3.96
C LEU A 72 3.51 -19.86 -2.90
N GLY A 73 3.80 -21.12 -3.23
CA GLY A 73 4.51 -22.04 -2.34
C GLY A 73 6.01 -21.73 -2.15
N LYS A 74 6.52 -20.67 -2.77
CA LYS A 74 7.89 -20.17 -2.67
C LYS A 74 7.94 -18.77 -2.04
N VAL A 75 6.80 -18.22 -1.62
CA VAL A 75 6.77 -16.95 -0.89
C VAL A 75 7.42 -17.16 0.47
N ASP A 76 8.40 -16.31 0.75
CA ASP A 76 9.02 -16.20 2.06
C ASP A 76 8.19 -15.24 2.92
N GLY A 77 7.74 -15.72 4.07
CA GLY A 77 6.94 -14.95 5.02
C GLY A 77 5.45 -14.94 4.68
N ASN A 78 4.84 -13.76 4.73
CA ASN A 78 3.39 -13.58 4.64
C ASN A 78 2.97 -13.14 3.23
N LEU A 79 1.88 -13.74 2.75
CA LEU A 79 1.11 -13.19 1.65
C LEU A 79 0.28 -12.01 2.16
N VAL A 80 0.45 -10.85 1.53
CA VAL A 80 -0.27 -9.62 1.89
C VAL A 80 -1.41 -9.43 0.92
N THR A 81 -2.64 -9.49 1.44
CA THR A 81 -3.88 -9.33 0.67
C THR A 81 -4.62 -8.09 1.15
N LYS A 82 -5.13 -7.30 0.21
CA LYS A 82 -5.86 -6.06 0.50
C LYS A 82 -6.77 -5.66 -0.66
N ARG A 83 -7.78 -4.84 -0.36
CA ARG A 83 -8.53 -4.08 -1.36
C ARG A 83 -8.04 -2.64 -1.37
N ARG A 84 -7.62 -2.16 -2.54
CA ARG A 84 -7.21 -0.76 -2.74
C ARG A 84 -8.33 0.00 -3.42
N TYR A 85 -8.99 0.89 -2.68
CA TYR A 85 -9.99 1.82 -3.21
C TYR A 85 -9.30 3.09 -3.71
N ILE A 86 -9.78 3.63 -4.82
CA ILE A 86 -9.29 4.88 -5.39
C ILE A 86 -10.35 5.96 -5.19
N ILE A 87 -10.07 6.88 -4.28
CA ILE A 87 -11.00 7.96 -3.88
C ILE A 87 -10.41 9.29 -4.38
N PRO A 88 -11.10 10.07 -5.21
CA PRO A 88 -10.65 11.42 -5.55
C PRO A 88 -10.51 12.27 -4.29
N LEU A 89 -9.42 13.03 -4.13
CA LEU A 89 -9.23 13.87 -2.94
C LEU A 89 -10.38 14.88 -2.78
N THR A 90 -10.92 15.36 -3.91
CA THR A 90 -12.05 16.31 -3.98
C THR A 90 -13.35 15.82 -3.36
N ASP A 91 -13.49 14.51 -3.14
CA ASP A 91 -14.65 13.93 -2.46
C ASP A 91 -14.53 14.00 -0.93
N THR A 92 -13.40 14.51 -0.44
CA THR A 92 -13.08 14.67 0.98
C THR A 92 -12.78 16.13 1.31
N GLU A 93 -12.57 16.40 2.60
CA GLU A 93 -12.13 17.68 3.13
C GLU A 93 -10.60 17.90 3.09
N GLY A 94 -9.84 16.95 2.56
CA GLY A 94 -8.39 17.07 2.39
C GLY A 94 -8.02 18.01 1.25
N THR A 95 -6.89 18.72 1.39
CA THR A 95 -6.49 19.75 0.42
C THR A 95 -5.00 20.08 0.53
N THR A 96 -4.38 20.48 -0.57
CA THR A 96 -3.05 21.12 -0.62
C THR A 96 -3.11 22.64 -0.51
N GLY A 97 -4.32 23.21 -0.47
CA GLY A 97 -4.58 24.65 -0.59
C GLY A 97 -4.74 25.12 -2.04
N ASP A 98 -4.45 24.27 -3.02
CA ASP A 98 -4.62 24.54 -4.45
C ASP A 98 -5.65 23.58 -5.07
N LYS A 99 -6.79 24.14 -5.49
CA LYS A 99 -7.90 23.35 -6.04
C LYS A 99 -7.58 22.65 -7.35
N GLU A 100 -6.71 23.21 -8.18
CA GLU A 100 -6.35 22.58 -9.45
C GLU A 100 -5.50 21.34 -9.21
N LYS A 101 -4.61 21.41 -8.22
CA LYS A 101 -3.82 20.25 -7.79
C LYS A 101 -4.69 19.21 -7.10
N ASP A 102 -5.56 19.63 -6.18
CA ASP A 102 -6.45 18.75 -5.45
C ASP A 102 -7.35 17.92 -6.39
N ALA A 103 -7.77 18.50 -7.52
CA ALA A 103 -8.56 17.80 -8.54
C ALA A 103 -7.81 16.63 -9.21
N GLY A 104 -6.48 16.67 -9.24
CA GLY A 104 -5.64 15.59 -9.75
C GLY A 104 -5.28 14.53 -8.71
N LEU A 105 -5.34 14.87 -7.43
CA LEU A 105 -4.92 14.01 -6.33
C LEU A 105 -5.96 12.92 -6.02
N LYS A 106 -5.43 11.76 -5.62
CA LYS A 106 -6.22 10.58 -5.26
C LYS A 106 -5.72 10.01 -3.95
N ILE A 107 -6.66 9.48 -3.18
CA ILE A 107 -6.40 8.70 -1.99
C ILE A 107 -6.47 7.23 -2.40
N GLU A 108 -5.36 6.52 -2.20
CA GLU A 108 -5.31 5.07 -2.27
C GLU A 108 -5.59 4.51 -0.87
N LEU A 109 -6.84 4.11 -0.65
CA LEU A 109 -7.29 3.55 0.62
C LEU A 109 -7.16 2.03 0.60
N ASP A 110 -6.24 1.51 1.39
CA ASP A 110 -5.99 0.08 1.51
C ASP A 110 -6.71 -0.51 2.73
N VAL A 111 -7.62 -1.44 2.46
CA VAL A 111 -8.28 -2.26 3.48
C VAL A 111 -7.66 -3.64 3.44
N PHE A 112 -6.90 -4.00 4.47
CA PHE A 112 -6.18 -5.27 4.52
C PHE A 112 -7.07 -6.44 4.95
N GLU A 113 -6.75 -7.60 4.42
CA GLU A 113 -7.46 -8.85 4.63
C GLU A 113 -6.53 -9.93 5.21
N GLY A 114 -7.12 -11.05 5.65
CA GLY A 114 -6.37 -12.21 6.13
C GLY A 114 -5.51 -11.90 7.36
N LEU A 115 -4.20 -12.08 7.25
CA LEU A 115 -3.26 -11.92 8.37
C LEU A 115 -3.20 -10.50 8.94
N TYR A 116 -3.57 -9.50 8.14
CA TYR A 116 -3.57 -8.09 8.50
C TYR A 116 -4.99 -7.51 8.55
N GLN A 117 -6.01 -8.37 8.65
CA GLN A 117 -7.41 -7.95 8.77
C GLN A 117 -7.58 -6.87 9.85
N GLY A 118 -8.23 -5.77 9.49
CA GLY A 118 -8.47 -4.62 10.38
C GLY A 118 -7.41 -3.53 10.32
N LEU A 119 -6.27 -3.76 9.66
CA LEU A 119 -5.38 -2.67 9.26
C LEU A 119 -6.01 -1.92 8.07
N ILE A 120 -6.10 -0.59 8.20
CA ILE A 120 -6.52 0.29 7.13
C ILE A 120 -5.57 1.48 7.11
N TYR A 121 -5.06 1.81 5.92
CA TYR A 121 -4.31 3.05 5.74
C TYR A 121 -4.69 3.73 4.42
N ALA A 122 -4.44 5.03 4.34
CA ALA A 122 -4.59 5.84 3.15
C ALA A 122 -3.24 6.38 2.71
N GLU A 123 -2.93 6.25 1.43
CA GLU A 123 -1.75 6.84 0.77
C GLU A 123 -2.20 7.95 -0.18
N VAL A 124 -1.46 9.06 -0.22
CA VAL A 124 -1.61 10.13 -1.21
C VAL A 124 -0.24 10.41 -1.79
N GLU A 125 -0.13 10.30 -3.12
CA GLU A 125 1.09 10.59 -3.87
C GLU A 125 1.06 12.03 -4.39
N PHE A 126 2.20 12.72 -4.34
CA PHE A 126 2.36 14.11 -4.74
C PHE A 126 3.46 14.24 -5.79
N GLU A 127 3.28 15.16 -6.73
CA GLU A 127 4.31 15.46 -7.74
C GLU A 127 5.50 16.22 -7.15
N THR A 128 5.23 17.03 -6.11
CA THR A 128 6.24 17.89 -5.49
C THR A 128 6.24 17.74 -3.98
N LYS A 129 7.41 18.03 -3.38
CA LYS A 129 7.55 18.01 -1.92
C LYS A 129 6.75 19.12 -1.26
N GLU A 130 6.68 20.28 -1.91
CA GLU A 130 5.91 21.43 -1.43
C GLU A 130 4.43 21.08 -1.26
N ASP A 131 3.84 20.36 -2.21
CA ASP A 131 2.44 19.93 -2.13
C ASP A 131 2.21 18.92 -1.00
N ALA A 132 3.13 17.98 -0.80
CA ALA A 132 3.08 17.04 0.31
C ALA A 132 3.20 17.75 1.68
N ASP A 133 4.12 18.71 1.80
CA ASP A 133 4.35 19.48 3.02
C ASP A 133 3.14 20.39 3.35
N ASN A 134 2.47 20.93 2.34
CA ASN A 134 1.26 21.76 2.48
C ASN A 134 -0.03 20.95 2.65
N PHE A 135 0.01 19.63 2.43
CA PHE A 135 -1.18 18.78 2.47
C PHE A 135 -1.83 18.76 3.86
N ALA A 136 -3.05 19.29 3.93
CA ALA A 136 -3.96 19.14 5.04
C ALA A 136 -4.80 17.88 4.82
N ALA A 137 -4.53 16.85 5.62
CA ALA A 137 -5.23 15.58 5.54
C ALA A 137 -6.70 15.69 6.00
N PRO A 138 -7.60 14.85 5.46
CA PRO A 138 -8.95 14.69 5.99
C PRO A 138 -8.96 14.35 7.49
N ALA A 139 -10.02 14.73 8.21
CA ALA A 139 -10.16 14.53 9.65
C ALA A 139 -10.22 13.04 10.06
N TRP A 140 -10.60 12.16 9.14
CA TRP A 140 -10.61 10.71 9.34
C TRP A 140 -9.23 10.06 9.13
N PHE A 141 -8.24 10.80 8.63
CA PHE A 141 -6.84 10.38 8.67
C PHE A 141 -6.31 10.62 10.08
N THR A 142 -5.88 9.55 10.75
CA THR A 142 -5.54 9.62 12.19
C THR A 142 -4.06 9.88 12.43
N ARG A 143 -3.21 8.87 12.24
CA ARG A 143 -1.79 8.94 12.51
C ARG A 143 -0.99 8.89 11.21
N ASP A 144 -0.13 9.89 11.00
CA ASP A 144 0.86 9.89 9.92
C ASP A 144 1.93 8.81 10.21
N VAL A 145 2.07 7.88 9.27
CA VAL A 145 3.01 6.75 9.29
C VAL A 145 3.90 6.73 8.04
N SER A 146 4.03 7.86 7.34
CA SER A 146 4.82 7.98 6.09
C SER A 146 6.27 7.55 6.26
N MET A 147 6.85 7.78 7.44
CA MET A 147 8.24 7.43 7.77
C MET A 147 8.37 6.15 8.60
N ASP A 148 7.25 5.49 8.92
CA ASP A 148 7.25 4.27 9.71
C ASP A 148 7.32 3.05 8.79
N GLY A 149 8.56 2.57 8.57
CA GLY A 149 8.84 1.45 7.70
C GLY A 149 8.12 0.15 8.07
N ALA A 150 7.55 0.02 9.27
CA ALA A 150 6.75 -1.14 9.65
C ALA A 150 5.45 -1.26 8.82
N TYR A 151 4.93 -0.15 8.29
CA TYR A 151 3.74 -0.10 7.43
C TYR A 151 4.08 -0.24 5.95
N HIS A 152 5.35 -0.48 5.60
CA HIS A 152 5.73 -0.78 4.23
C HIS A 152 5.40 -2.22 3.90
N ASN A 153 5.00 -2.46 2.66
CA ASN A 153 4.57 -3.80 2.24
C ASN A 153 5.65 -4.89 2.42
N SER A 154 6.94 -4.55 2.23
CA SER A 154 8.04 -5.48 2.48
C SER A 154 8.24 -5.82 3.95
N ALA A 155 7.89 -4.90 4.87
CA ALA A 155 7.91 -5.17 6.30
C ALA A 155 6.75 -6.09 6.68
N LEU A 156 5.52 -5.77 6.25
CA LEU A 156 4.36 -6.63 6.46
C LEU A 156 4.60 -8.06 5.93
N SER A 157 5.17 -8.21 4.74
CA SER A 157 5.45 -9.54 4.20
C SER A 157 6.51 -10.33 4.98
N SER A 158 7.40 -9.68 5.73
CA SER A 158 8.53 -10.36 6.40
C SER A 158 8.33 -10.57 7.91
N MET A 159 7.29 -10.00 8.51
CA MET A 159 7.01 -10.19 9.93
C MET A 159 6.76 -11.66 10.27
N ASN A 160 7.42 -12.17 11.29
CA ASN A 160 7.02 -13.43 11.90
C ASN A 160 5.71 -13.27 12.70
N GLU A 161 5.17 -14.37 13.22
CA GLU A 161 3.90 -14.37 13.93
C GLU A 161 3.89 -13.44 15.15
N GLU A 162 4.91 -13.49 16.01
CA GLU A 162 4.99 -12.64 17.21
C GLU A 162 5.07 -11.15 16.84
N GLN A 163 5.94 -10.81 15.88
CA GLN A 163 6.07 -9.45 15.37
C GLN A 163 4.75 -8.92 14.81
N ARG A 164 4.04 -9.75 14.04
CA ARG A 164 2.74 -9.40 13.47
C ARG A 164 1.70 -9.17 14.56
N LEU A 165 1.62 -10.04 15.57
CA LEU A 165 0.68 -9.88 16.68
C LEU A 165 0.93 -8.59 17.46
N VAL A 166 2.19 -8.28 17.77
CA VAL A 166 2.57 -7.02 18.42
C VAL A 166 2.24 -5.81 17.55
N PHE A 167 2.51 -5.90 16.24
CA PHE A 167 2.18 -4.84 15.29
C PHE A 167 0.66 -4.59 15.24
N MET A 168 -0.15 -5.63 15.05
CA MET A 168 -1.60 -5.51 14.98
C MET A 168 -2.19 -5.01 16.31
N ALA A 169 -1.66 -5.44 17.46
CA ALA A 169 -2.09 -4.92 18.75
C ALA A 169 -1.89 -3.40 18.90
N ARG A 170 -0.81 -2.85 18.30
CA ARG A 170 -0.60 -1.39 18.26
C ARG A 170 -1.60 -0.70 17.35
N VAL A 171 -1.92 -1.30 16.20
CA VAL A 171 -2.92 -0.76 15.26
C VAL A 171 -4.29 -0.63 15.92
N PHE A 172 -4.73 -1.66 16.67
CA PHE A 172 -6.02 -1.64 17.38
C PHE A 172 -6.03 -0.85 18.68
N GLY A 173 -4.85 -0.57 19.26
CA GLY A 173 -4.72 0.18 20.51
C GLY A 173 -4.84 1.70 20.36
N HIS A 174 -5.05 2.19 19.14
CA HIS A 174 -5.19 3.62 18.80
C HIS A 174 -6.65 4.00 18.51
#